data_AF-A0A920RPB2-F1
#
_entry.id   AF-A0A920RPB2-F1
#
_cell.length_a   1.000
_cell.length_b   1.000
_cell.length_c   1.000
_cell.angle_alpha   90.00
_cell.angle_beta   90.00
_cell.angle_gamma   90.00
#
_symmetry.space_group_name_H-M   'P 1'
#
loop_
_entity.id
_entity.type
_entity.pdbx_description
1 polymer ?
#
loop_
_entity_poly.entity_id
_entity_poly.type
_entity_poly.pdbx_seq_one_letter_code
_entity_poly.pdbx_strand_id
1 'polypeptide(L)'
;MARPINEANDSPASSWLLKQLLTIPARMLAMVTPVRHRDQSPDATSLPLAVRLRHDGPAHRAAGNRQKKSGSGMNQKSTSIETVLGELNAPQREAACHGPSPLLIVAGAGTGKTTTLAHRVAWLIHQGKPTRQRVLLLTFTRRASAEMLRRVEAILRQLEGGRGGTAPGSTRVWGGTFHSIATRLLRRFGRMIELPSEFSILDRGDSEDLMASLRNELGLGETGRRFPKKGTCVAIYSRVVNTQTSLREVIEHAFPWCAEDLDGLGELFAAYVDRKEVQHCLDFDDLLVFWEAC
;
A
#
# COMPACT_ATOMS: atom_id res chain seq x y z
N MET A 1 33.46 47.71 35.46
CA MET A 1 33.45 46.29 35.88
C MET A 1 32.36 45.61 35.03
N ALA A 2 32.56 44.93 33.89
CA ALA A 2 33.50 43.85 33.51
C ALA A 2 33.54 42.76 34.60
N ARG A 3 33.14 41.49 34.41
CA ARG A 3 32.88 40.62 33.23
C ARG A 3 31.91 39.46 33.65
N PRO A 4 31.50 38.56 32.72
CA PRO A 4 30.20 37.87 32.69
C PRO A 4 30.22 36.42 33.21
N ILE A 5 29.04 35.79 33.29
CA ILE A 5 28.89 34.34 33.30
C ILE A 5 28.14 33.94 32.02
N ASN A 6 28.90 33.27 31.16
CA ASN A 6 28.45 32.49 30.03
C ASN A 6 28.04 31.11 30.57
N GLU A 7 26.91 30.56 30.15
CA GLU A 7 26.83 29.13 29.83
C GLU A 7 25.60 28.85 28.98
N ALA A 8 25.89 28.41 27.77
CA ALA A 8 24.97 27.91 26.78
C ALA A 8 24.19 26.71 27.34
N ASN A 9 22.87 26.73 27.19
CA ASN A 9 22.05 25.53 27.29
C ASN A 9 21.60 25.15 25.87
N ASP A 10 22.54 24.65 25.07
CA ASP A 10 22.25 23.92 23.84
C ASP A 10 21.62 22.57 24.23
N SER A 11 20.29 22.51 24.17
CA SER A 11 19.57 21.24 24.32
C SER A 11 19.74 20.40 23.04
N PRO A 12 20.22 19.13 23.11
CA PRO A 12 20.42 18.27 21.94
C PRO A 12 19.14 17.99 21.13
N ALA A 13 17.96 18.26 21.69
CA ALA A 13 16.66 18.06 21.04
C ALA A 13 16.26 19.20 20.08
N SER A 14 16.92 20.36 20.15
CA SER A 14 16.53 21.57 19.37
C SER A 14 17.28 21.73 18.04
N SER A 15 18.42 21.06 17.85
CA SER A 15 19.22 21.13 16.63
C SER A 15 18.77 20.15 15.51
N TRP A 16 17.86 19.24 15.83
CA TRP A 16 17.39 18.19 14.92
C TRP A 16 16.04 18.55 14.27
N LEU A 17 15.08 19.05 15.07
CA LEU A 17 13.75 19.48 14.62
C LEU A 17 13.80 20.61 13.57
N LEU A 18 14.80 21.50 13.65
CA LEU A 18 14.99 22.59 12.69
C LEU A 18 15.54 22.13 11.33
N LYS A 19 16.16 20.93 11.25
CA LYS A 19 16.67 20.37 9.99
C LYS A 19 15.68 19.44 9.28
N GLN A 20 14.71 18.86 10.01
CA GLN A 20 13.63 18.02 9.45
C GLN A 20 12.47 18.83 8.82
N LEU A 21 12.36 20.13 9.13
CA LEU A 21 11.31 21.01 8.59
C LEU A 21 11.35 21.25 7.06
N LEU A 22 12.30 20.67 6.32
CA LEU A 22 12.47 20.88 4.88
C LEU A 22 12.29 19.63 4.00
N THR A 23 11.98 18.43 4.52
CA THR A 23 11.89 17.26 3.61
C THR A 23 10.94 16.13 4.06
N ILE A 24 9.72 16.47 4.46
CA ILE A 24 8.40 15.81 4.23
C ILE A 24 7.39 16.76 4.90
N PRO A 25 6.35 17.22 4.18
CA PRO A 25 6.03 18.64 4.01
C PRO A 25 5.54 19.31 5.29
N ALA A 26 5.90 20.58 5.48
CA ALA A 26 5.62 21.50 6.60
C ALA A 26 4.13 21.71 6.99
N ARG A 27 3.29 20.67 6.97
CA ARG A 27 1.87 20.73 6.61
C ARG A 27 1.01 19.63 7.21
N MET A 28 1.32 19.10 8.39
CA MET A 28 0.18 18.82 9.27
C MET A 28 -0.52 20.14 9.67
N LEU A 29 0.24 21.25 9.65
CA LEU A 29 -0.23 22.64 9.63
C LEU A 29 -1.08 23.03 8.40
N ALA A 30 -1.29 22.13 7.43
CA ALA A 30 -2.15 22.37 6.28
C ALA A 30 -3.12 21.25 5.95
N MET A 31 -3.67 20.63 6.99
CA MET A 31 -5.01 20.06 6.93
C MET A 31 -6.10 21.13 6.62
N VAL A 32 -5.79 22.36 6.13
CA VAL A 32 -6.74 23.45 5.82
C VAL A 32 -6.22 24.46 4.76
N THR A 33 -5.71 24.04 3.60
CA THR A 33 -5.57 24.98 2.46
C THR A 33 -5.93 24.29 1.15
N PRO A 34 -6.83 24.89 0.33
CA PRO A 34 -7.25 24.28 -0.92
C PRO A 34 -6.02 24.11 -1.80
N VAL A 35 -5.82 22.89 -2.29
CA VAL A 35 -4.91 22.63 -3.40
C VAL A 35 -5.36 23.55 -4.53
N ARG A 36 -4.54 24.53 -4.92
CA ARG A 36 -4.77 25.23 -6.19
C ARG A 36 -4.87 24.14 -7.24
N HIS A 37 -6.01 24.05 -7.92
CA HIS A 37 -6.16 23.29 -9.15
C HIS A 37 -4.93 23.55 -10.01
N ARG A 38 -4.01 22.58 -10.08
CA ARG A 38 -3.16 22.49 -11.27
C ARG A 38 -4.13 22.08 -12.35
N ASP A 39 -4.53 23.06 -13.15
CA ASP A 39 -5.09 22.86 -14.48
C ASP A 39 -4.05 22.11 -15.31
N GLN A 40 -3.97 20.80 -15.07
CA GLN A 40 -3.38 19.82 -15.96
C GLN A 40 -4.46 18.75 -16.08
N SER A 41 -5.50 19.05 -16.87
CA SER A 41 -6.23 18.00 -17.56
C SER A 41 -5.19 17.07 -18.18
N PRO A 42 -5.14 15.77 -17.83
CA PRO A 42 -4.32 14.85 -18.57
C PRO A 42 -4.77 14.91 -20.02
N ASP A 43 -3.80 15.13 -20.91
CA ASP A 43 -4.03 15.10 -22.35
C ASP A 43 -4.77 13.79 -22.68
N ALA A 44 -5.98 13.90 -23.24
CA ALA A 44 -6.92 12.79 -23.42
C ALA A 44 -6.42 11.73 -24.44
N THR A 45 -5.19 11.88 -24.92
CA THR A 45 -4.49 11.01 -25.87
C THR A 45 -3.57 9.97 -25.21
N SER A 46 -3.34 9.98 -23.88
CA SER A 46 -2.42 9.03 -23.21
C SER A 46 -3.08 8.06 -22.23
N LEU A 47 -4.35 7.68 -22.44
CA LEU A 47 -4.96 6.63 -21.61
C LEU A 47 -4.17 5.31 -21.79
N PRO A 48 -3.80 4.61 -20.70
CA PRO A 48 -3.14 3.32 -20.81
C PRO A 48 -4.03 2.36 -21.61
N LEU A 49 -3.41 1.49 -22.41
CA LEU A 49 -4.14 0.45 -23.14
C LEU A 49 -5.02 -0.31 -22.14
N ALA A 50 -6.34 -0.32 -22.40
CA ALA A 50 -7.31 -0.95 -21.53
C ALA A 50 -7.73 -2.31 -22.11
N VAL A 51 -7.29 -3.40 -21.48
CA VAL A 51 -7.74 -4.75 -21.86
C VAL A 51 -8.96 -5.11 -21.02
N ARG A 52 -10.09 -5.40 -21.68
CA ARG A 52 -11.30 -5.88 -21.00
C ARG A 52 -11.30 -7.40 -20.95
N LEU A 53 -11.24 -7.98 -19.75
CA LEU A 53 -11.46 -9.42 -19.58
C LEU A 53 -12.96 -9.74 -19.72
N ARG A 54 -13.26 -10.67 -20.60
CA ARG A 54 -14.62 -11.20 -20.81
C ARG A 54 -14.71 -12.60 -20.21
N HIS A 55 -15.93 -12.98 -19.81
CA HIS A 55 -16.23 -14.36 -19.43
C HIS A 55 -16.40 -15.20 -20.70
N ASP A 56 -15.32 -15.35 -21.47
CA ASP A 56 -15.29 -16.33 -22.54
C ASP A 56 -14.99 -17.69 -21.87
N GLY A 57 -15.70 -18.74 -22.29
CA GLY A 57 -15.56 -20.10 -21.75
C GLY A 57 -14.10 -20.59 -21.72
N PRO A 58 -13.79 -21.70 -21.02
CA PRO A 58 -12.42 -22.19 -20.91
C PRO A 58 -11.77 -22.28 -22.29
N ALA A 59 -10.49 -21.92 -22.37
CA ALA A 59 -9.73 -21.95 -23.62
C ALA A 59 -10.01 -23.27 -24.34
N HIS A 60 -10.51 -23.20 -25.58
CA HIS A 60 -10.70 -24.39 -26.41
C HIS A 60 -9.35 -25.11 -26.45
N ARG A 61 -9.26 -26.26 -25.76
CA ARG A 61 -8.17 -27.20 -25.96
C ARG A 61 -8.21 -27.57 -27.43
N ALA A 62 -7.32 -26.98 -28.23
CA ALA A 62 -7.05 -27.47 -29.56
C ALA A 62 -6.73 -28.97 -29.42
N ALA A 63 -7.52 -29.81 -30.08
CA ALA A 63 -7.39 -31.25 -30.00
C ALA A 63 -5.96 -31.64 -30.43
N GLY A 64 -5.14 -32.00 -29.45
CA GLY A 64 -3.78 -32.47 -29.67
C GLY A 64 -3.84 -33.81 -30.40
N ASN A 65 -3.24 -33.83 -31.59
CA ASN A 65 -3.06 -35.01 -32.42
C ASN A 65 -2.37 -36.13 -31.61
N ARG A 66 -3.04 -37.26 -31.45
CA ARG A 66 -2.59 -38.41 -30.63
C ARG A 66 -1.59 -39.23 -31.44
N GLN A 67 -0.31 -38.87 -31.40
CA GLN A 67 0.76 -39.76 -31.86
C GLN A 67 1.24 -40.64 -30.70
N LYS A 68 0.91 -41.93 -30.77
CA LYS A 68 1.47 -42.98 -29.92
C LYS A 68 3.00 -43.02 -30.10
N LYS A 69 3.75 -42.81 -29.01
CA LYS A 69 5.09 -43.38 -28.86
C LYS A 69 5.20 -44.03 -27.48
N SER A 70 5.42 -45.34 -27.51
CA SER A 70 5.91 -46.16 -26.43
C SER A 70 7.34 -45.74 -26.06
N GLY A 71 7.70 -45.86 -24.78
CA GLY A 71 9.08 -45.67 -24.34
C GLY A 71 9.20 -45.12 -22.92
N SER A 72 9.61 -46.01 -22.01
CA SER A 72 9.91 -45.77 -20.59
C SER A 72 10.98 -44.68 -20.37
N GLY A 73 10.79 -43.88 -19.31
CA GLY A 73 11.76 -42.89 -18.82
C GLY A 73 11.08 -41.67 -18.19
N MET A 74 11.04 -41.60 -16.84
CA MET A 74 10.56 -40.42 -16.10
C MET A 74 11.53 -39.24 -16.30
N ASN A 75 11.38 -38.54 -17.42
CA ASN A 75 12.09 -37.30 -17.69
C ASN A 75 11.18 -36.14 -17.25
N GLN A 76 11.52 -35.46 -16.16
CA GLN A 76 10.85 -34.24 -15.72
C GLN A 76 11.08 -33.14 -16.76
N LYS A 77 10.26 -33.12 -17.81
CA LYS A 77 10.27 -32.07 -18.83
C LYS A 77 9.72 -30.80 -18.20
N SER A 78 10.54 -29.75 -18.14
CA SER A 78 10.07 -28.37 -17.92
C SER A 78 8.91 -28.06 -18.86
N THR A 79 7.80 -27.58 -18.32
CA THR A 79 6.63 -27.19 -19.11
C THR A 79 6.98 -25.94 -19.94
N SER A 80 6.62 -25.93 -21.23
CA SER A 80 6.86 -24.76 -22.09
C SER A 80 5.98 -23.58 -21.67
N ILE A 81 6.44 -22.35 -21.88
CA ILE A 81 5.65 -21.14 -21.60
C ILE A 81 4.33 -21.12 -22.38
N GLU A 82 4.28 -21.69 -23.58
CA GLU A 82 3.06 -21.80 -24.37
C GLU A 82 2.02 -22.73 -23.75
N THR A 83 2.46 -23.78 -23.04
CA THR A 83 1.54 -24.65 -22.31
C THR A 83 0.88 -23.91 -21.14
N VAL A 84 1.66 -23.10 -20.42
CA VAL A 84 1.15 -22.25 -19.33
C VAL A 84 0.21 -21.17 -19.87
N LEU A 85 0.55 -20.51 -20.97
CA LEU A 85 -0.30 -19.48 -21.58
C LEU A 85 -1.54 -20.06 -22.25
N GLY A 86 -1.51 -21.33 -22.67
CA GLY A 86 -2.64 -22.03 -23.28
C GLY A 86 -3.82 -22.27 -22.34
N GLU A 87 -3.65 -22.06 -21.03
CA GLU A 87 -4.74 -22.08 -20.05
C GLU A 87 -5.60 -20.81 -20.07
N LEU A 88 -5.12 -19.75 -20.73
CA LEU A 88 -5.78 -18.44 -20.80
C LEU A 88 -6.64 -18.30 -22.06
N ASN A 89 -7.78 -17.62 -21.94
CA ASN A 89 -8.52 -17.16 -23.12
C ASN A 89 -7.77 -15.99 -23.81
N ALA A 90 -8.21 -15.58 -25.00
CA ALA A 90 -7.49 -14.59 -25.80
C ALA A 90 -7.28 -13.24 -25.07
N PRO A 91 -8.29 -12.60 -24.46
CA PRO A 91 -8.10 -11.37 -23.68
C PRO A 91 -7.15 -11.54 -22.48
N GLN A 92 -7.23 -12.69 -21.79
CA GLN A 92 -6.33 -12.97 -20.66
C GLN A 92 -4.88 -13.19 -21.14
N ARG A 93 -4.67 -13.87 -22.26
CA ARG A 93 -3.34 -14.09 -22.84
C ARG A 93 -2.73 -12.78 -23.32
N GLU A 94 -3.53 -11.91 -23.95
CA GLU A 94 -3.13 -10.56 -24.33
C GLU A 94 -2.64 -9.75 -23.12
N ALA A 95 -3.45 -9.70 -22.05
CA ALA A 95 -3.06 -9.02 -20.81
C ALA A 95 -1.82 -9.63 -20.15
N ALA A 96 -1.70 -10.97 -20.15
CA ALA A 96 -0.54 -11.67 -19.59
C ALA A 96 0.75 -11.36 -20.36
N CYS A 97 0.67 -11.27 -21.69
CA CYS A 97 1.82 -11.05 -22.58
C CYS A 97 2.07 -9.57 -22.88
N HIS A 98 1.29 -8.65 -22.32
CA HIS A 98 1.46 -7.22 -22.57
C HIS A 98 2.87 -6.74 -22.20
N GLY A 99 3.39 -5.79 -22.98
CA GLY A 99 4.73 -5.22 -22.83
C GLY A 99 4.97 -4.45 -21.52
N PRO A 100 6.10 -3.71 -21.46
CA PRO A 100 6.54 -2.98 -20.26
C PRO A 100 5.74 -1.70 -19.99
N SER A 101 4.91 -1.25 -20.92
CA SER A 101 4.06 -0.07 -20.72
C SER A 101 2.96 -0.31 -19.67
N PRO A 102 2.42 0.77 -19.06
CA PRO A 102 1.27 0.66 -18.17
C PRO A 102 0.08 -0.05 -18.84
N LEU A 103 -0.58 -0.91 -18.08
CA LEU A 103 -1.73 -1.71 -18.53
C LEU A 103 -2.88 -1.57 -17.54
N LEU A 104 -4.06 -1.21 -18.04
CA LEU A 104 -5.29 -1.27 -17.26
C LEU A 104 -6.09 -2.52 -17.65
N ILE A 105 -6.38 -3.38 -16.67
CA ILE A 105 -7.23 -4.56 -16.89
C ILE A 105 -8.59 -4.30 -16.25
N VAL A 106 -9.62 -4.19 -17.08
CA VAL A 106 -11.02 -4.03 -16.62
C VAL A 106 -11.70 -5.39 -16.66
N ALA A 107 -12.22 -5.85 -15.53
CA ALA A 107 -12.65 -7.24 -15.42
C ALA A 107 -13.77 -7.42 -14.39
N GLY A 108 -14.87 -8.03 -14.81
CA GLY A 108 -16.03 -8.35 -13.97
C GLY A 108 -15.76 -9.47 -12.96
N ALA A 109 -16.71 -9.75 -12.07
CA ALA A 109 -16.62 -10.91 -11.17
C ALA A 109 -16.47 -12.21 -11.98
N GLY A 110 -15.67 -13.17 -11.47
CA GLY A 110 -15.48 -14.47 -12.13
C GLY A 110 -14.64 -14.50 -13.42
N THR A 111 -14.28 -13.36 -14.00
CA THR A 111 -13.57 -13.28 -15.31
C THR A 111 -12.08 -13.69 -15.30
N GLY A 112 -11.57 -14.22 -14.19
CA GLY A 112 -10.20 -14.73 -14.09
C GLY A 112 -9.09 -13.70 -13.83
N LYS A 113 -9.42 -12.49 -13.33
CA LYS A 113 -8.44 -11.43 -12.95
C LYS A 113 -7.15 -11.94 -12.30
N THR A 114 -7.31 -12.70 -11.22
CA THR A 114 -6.19 -13.21 -10.43
C THR A 114 -5.35 -14.23 -11.22
N THR A 115 -6.00 -15.06 -12.05
CA THR A 115 -5.31 -15.99 -12.96
C THR A 115 -4.50 -15.21 -13.99
N THR A 116 -5.09 -14.21 -14.65
CA THR A 116 -4.40 -13.35 -15.61
C THR A 116 -3.16 -12.69 -15.01
N LEU A 117 -3.28 -12.11 -13.81
CA LEU A 117 -2.15 -11.48 -13.11
C LEU A 117 -1.06 -12.50 -12.77
N ALA A 118 -1.41 -13.70 -12.32
CA ALA A 118 -0.44 -14.73 -11.98
C ALA A 118 0.36 -15.20 -13.21
N HIS A 119 -0.32 -15.41 -14.34
CA HIS A 119 0.34 -15.75 -15.60
C HIS A 119 1.18 -14.59 -16.14
N ARG A 120 0.73 -13.34 -15.99
CA ARG A 120 1.52 -12.15 -16.35
C ARG A 120 2.86 -12.14 -15.62
N VAL A 121 2.86 -12.34 -14.31
CA VAL A 121 4.08 -12.37 -13.49
C VAL A 121 5.01 -13.49 -13.95
N ALA A 122 4.47 -14.70 -14.11
CA ALA A 122 5.26 -15.84 -14.57
C ALA A 122 5.85 -15.60 -15.96
N TRP A 123 5.08 -15.01 -16.88
CA TRP A 123 5.54 -14.65 -18.21
C TRP A 123 6.67 -13.63 -18.17
N LEU A 124 6.52 -12.54 -17.39
CA LEU A 124 7.58 -11.53 -17.25
C LEU A 124 8.89 -12.12 -16.72
N ILE A 125 8.80 -12.96 -15.69
CA ILE A 125 9.97 -13.64 -15.09
C ILE A 125 10.59 -14.62 -16.10
N HIS A 126 9.78 -15.40 -16.80
CA HIS A 126 10.26 -16.37 -17.80
C HIS A 126 10.99 -15.69 -18.97
N GLN A 127 10.52 -14.51 -19.39
CA GLN A 127 11.16 -13.71 -20.43
C GLN A 127 12.48 -13.06 -19.97
N GLY A 128 12.90 -13.25 -18.72
CA GLY A 128 14.11 -12.64 -18.16
C GLY A 128 14.00 -11.13 -17.96
N LYS A 129 12.78 -10.56 -17.95
CA LYS A 129 12.56 -9.10 -17.93
C LYS A 129 12.81 -8.53 -16.52
N PRO A 130 12.05 -8.87 -15.47
CA PRO A 130 12.49 -8.70 -14.09
C PRO A 130 12.91 -10.03 -13.45
N THR A 131 13.92 -9.99 -12.57
CA THR A 131 14.14 -11.07 -11.61
C THR A 131 12.97 -11.12 -10.62
N ARG A 132 12.74 -12.27 -9.97
CA ARG A 132 11.63 -12.47 -9.01
C ARG A 132 11.53 -11.34 -7.97
N GLN A 133 12.66 -10.87 -7.46
CA GLN A 133 12.75 -9.81 -6.44
C GLN A 133 12.28 -8.44 -6.91
N ARG A 134 12.31 -8.20 -8.23
CA ARG A 134 11.92 -6.93 -8.85
C ARG A 134 10.43 -6.88 -9.23
N VAL A 135 9.66 -7.88 -8.82
CA VAL A 135 8.20 -7.91 -8.97
C VAL A 135 7.55 -7.67 -7.61
N LEU A 136 6.65 -6.68 -7.55
CA LEU A 136 5.82 -6.36 -6.39
C LEU A 136 4.34 -6.62 -6.70
N LEU A 137 3.67 -7.39 -5.85
CA LEU A 137 2.24 -7.68 -5.92
C LEU A 137 1.51 -7.08 -4.72
N LEU A 138 0.66 -6.09 -4.97
CA LEU A 138 -0.15 -5.42 -3.95
C LEU A 138 -1.62 -5.83 -4.07
N THR A 139 -2.24 -6.07 -2.92
CA THR A 139 -3.67 -6.39 -2.81
C THR A 139 -4.26 -5.74 -1.55
N PHE A 140 -5.59 -5.73 -1.41
CA PHE A 140 -6.23 -5.18 -0.21
C PHE A 140 -6.33 -6.16 0.96
N THR A 141 -6.29 -7.48 0.71
CA THR A 141 -6.48 -8.49 1.77
C THR A 141 -5.32 -9.47 1.84
N ARG A 142 -4.99 -9.89 3.06
CA ARG A 142 -3.93 -10.88 3.31
C ARG A 142 -4.21 -12.20 2.57
N ARG A 143 -5.48 -12.61 2.53
CA ARG A 143 -5.92 -13.82 1.83
C ARG A 143 -5.68 -13.71 0.32
N ALA A 144 -6.07 -12.59 -0.31
CA ALA A 144 -5.86 -12.39 -1.75
C ALA A 144 -4.37 -12.35 -2.09
N SER A 145 -3.56 -11.66 -1.28
CA SER A 145 -2.10 -11.64 -1.45
C SER A 145 -1.49 -13.04 -1.39
N ALA A 146 -1.82 -13.81 -0.34
CA ALA A 146 -1.30 -15.16 -0.16
C ALA A 146 -1.74 -16.10 -1.28
N GLU A 147 -2.99 -16.01 -1.72
CA GLU A 147 -3.49 -16.78 -2.85
C GLU A 147 -2.76 -16.43 -4.15
N MET A 148 -2.57 -15.13 -4.43
CA MET A 148 -1.90 -14.65 -5.64
C MET A 148 -0.43 -15.11 -5.68
N LEU A 149 0.30 -15.00 -4.57
CA LEU A 149 1.68 -15.49 -4.47
C LEU A 149 1.77 -17.01 -4.65
N ARG A 150 0.85 -17.79 -4.07
CA ARG A 150 0.80 -19.25 -4.26
C ARG A 150 0.57 -19.63 -5.72
N ARG A 151 -0.33 -18.92 -6.42
CA ARG A 151 -0.61 -19.15 -7.85
C ARG A 151 0.63 -18.86 -8.70
N VAL A 152 1.29 -17.73 -8.49
CA VAL A 152 2.54 -17.39 -9.18
C VAL A 152 3.61 -18.46 -8.97
N GLU A 153 3.83 -18.87 -7.72
CA GLU A 153 4.83 -19.89 -7.39
C GLU A 153 4.49 -21.26 -7.99
N ALA A 154 3.20 -21.62 -8.08
CA ALA A 154 2.79 -22.86 -8.76
C ALA A 154 3.15 -22.84 -10.25
N ILE A 155 2.89 -21.72 -10.95
CA ILE A 155 3.20 -21.58 -12.37
C ILE A 155 4.73 -21.58 -12.60
N LEU A 156 5.49 -20.84 -11.80
CA LEU A 156 6.95 -20.80 -11.90
C LEU A 156 7.57 -22.19 -11.70
N ARG A 157 7.08 -22.98 -10.73
CA ARG A 157 7.54 -24.36 -10.51
C ARG A 157 7.28 -25.28 -11.69
N GLN A 158 6.16 -25.10 -12.40
CA GLN A 158 5.87 -25.85 -13.63
C GLN A 158 6.87 -25.51 -14.75
N LEU A 159 7.18 -24.21 -14.93
CA LEU A 159 8.14 -23.75 -15.94
C LEU A 159 9.57 -24.22 -15.65
N GLU A 160 9.95 -24.33 -14.36
CA GLU A 160 11.28 -24.77 -13.94
C GLU A 160 11.43 -26.29 -13.84
N GLY A 161 10.42 -27.06 -14.28
CA GLY A 161 10.46 -28.52 -14.32
C GLY A 161 10.65 -29.17 -12.95
N GLY A 162 10.12 -28.56 -11.88
CA GLY A 162 10.25 -29.09 -10.52
C GLY A 162 11.64 -28.98 -9.88
N ARG A 163 12.68 -28.54 -10.64
CA ARG A 163 14.02 -28.27 -10.11
C ARG A 163 14.09 -26.97 -9.30
N GLY A 164 13.12 -26.09 -9.49
CA GLY A 164 12.84 -24.92 -8.66
C GLY A 164 12.17 -25.26 -7.33
N GLY A 165 12.61 -26.33 -6.66
CA GLY A 165 12.42 -26.42 -5.23
C GLY A 165 12.93 -25.13 -4.61
N THR A 166 12.35 -24.71 -3.49
CA THR A 166 12.87 -23.61 -2.67
C THR A 166 14.30 -23.94 -2.24
N ALA A 167 15.27 -23.79 -3.13
CA ALA A 167 16.67 -23.75 -2.78
C ALA A 167 16.76 -22.68 -1.68
N PRO A 168 17.42 -22.96 -0.55
CA PRO A 168 17.72 -21.93 0.42
C PRO A 168 18.41 -20.78 -0.32
N GLY A 169 17.71 -19.66 -0.54
CA GLY A 169 18.17 -18.54 -1.36
C GLY A 169 17.39 -18.25 -2.66
N SER A 170 16.43 -19.07 -3.08
CA SER A 170 15.48 -18.70 -4.16
C SER A 170 14.63 -17.53 -3.69
N THR A 171 14.98 -16.35 -4.16
CA THR A 171 14.31 -15.12 -3.78
C THR A 171 12.93 -15.05 -4.39
N ARG A 172 11.92 -14.98 -3.50
CA ARG A 172 10.50 -14.97 -3.86
C ARG A 172 10.08 -13.61 -4.44
N VAL A 173 8.98 -13.64 -5.20
CA VAL A 173 8.25 -12.43 -5.58
C VAL A 173 7.82 -11.67 -4.32
N TRP A 174 7.99 -10.36 -4.31
CA TRP A 174 7.44 -9.53 -3.23
C TRP A 174 5.93 -9.46 -3.39
N GLY A 175 5.20 -9.77 -2.34
CA GLY A 175 3.76 -9.55 -2.33
C GLY A 175 3.21 -9.39 -0.93
N GLY A 176 2.16 -8.59 -0.82
CA GLY A 176 1.52 -8.29 0.45
C GLY A 176 0.25 -7.49 0.28
N THR A 177 -0.28 -7.02 1.40
CA THR A 177 -1.20 -5.88 1.38
C THR A 177 -0.42 -4.57 1.33
N PHE A 178 -1.07 -3.47 0.98
CA PHE A 178 -0.52 -2.12 1.09
C PHE A 178 0.16 -1.91 2.45
N HIS A 179 -0.57 -2.12 3.55
CA HIS A 179 -0.04 -2.01 4.90
C HIS A 179 1.11 -2.98 5.20
N SER A 180 1.03 -4.27 4.82
CA SER A 180 2.13 -5.20 5.10
C SER A 180 3.42 -4.83 4.36
N ILE A 181 3.29 -4.28 3.15
CA ILE A 181 4.44 -3.80 2.38
C ILE A 181 4.96 -2.48 2.97
N ALA A 182 4.07 -1.54 3.29
CA ALA A 182 4.42 -0.28 3.96
C ALA A 182 5.19 -0.54 5.26
N THR A 183 4.67 -1.38 6.16
CA THR A 183 5.38 -1.78 7.38
C THR A 183 6.75 -2.37 7.05
N ARG A 184 6.85 -3.30 6.08
CA ARG A 184 8.14 -3.90 5.72
C ARG A 184 9.15 -2.86 5.21
N LEU A 185 8.70 -1.89 4.43
CA LEU A 185 9.54 -0.80 3.93
C LEU A 185 9.98 0.11 5.08
N LEU A 186 9.06 0.53 5.94
CA LEU A 186 9.36 1.39 7.10
C LEU A 186 10.29 0.71 8.11
N ARG A 187 10.13 -0.59 8.37
CA ARG A 187 11.08 -1.36 9.19
C ARG A 187 12.49 -1.36 8.59
N ARG A 188 12.59 -1.39 7.27
CA ARG A 188 13.87 -1.50 6.55
C ARG A 188 14.55 -0.15 6.34
N PHE A 189 13.79 0.89 6.03
CA PHE A 189 14.28 2.18 5.56
C PHE A 189 13.86 3.34 6.46
N GLY A 190 12.98 3.13 7.45
CA GLY A 190 12.43 4.18 8.30
C GLY A 190 13.47 4.99 9.07
N ARG A 191 14.65 4.43 9.35
CA ARG A 191 15.76 5.20 9.96
C ARG A 191 16.20 6.40 9.12
N MET A 192 15.98 6.38 7.80
CA MET A 192 16.30 7.49 6.91
C MET A 192 15.39 8.70 7.12
N ILE A 193 14.19 8.47 7.64
CA ILE A 193 13.22 9.49 8.07
C ILE A 193 13.11 9.52 9.59
N GLU A 194 14.11 8.98 10.28
CA GLU A 194 14.27 8.95 11.74
C GLU A 194 13.10 8.30 12.50
N LEU A 195 12.34 7.48 11.79
CA LEU A 195 11.37 6.57 12.37
C LEU A 195 12.10 5.34 12.93
N PRO A 196 11.99 5.03 14.24
CA PRO A 196 12.61 3.86 14.83
C PRO A 196 12.12 2.58 14.16
N SER A 197 13.02 1.63 13.88
CA SER A 197 12.62 0.37 13.22
C SER A 197 11.73 -0.52 14.09
N GLU A 198 11.57 -0.24 15.38
CA GLU A 198 10.73 -1.01 16.33
C GLU A 198 9.45 -0.27 16.76
N PHE A 199 8.95 0.69 15.96
CA PHE A 199 7.66 1.36 16.21
C PHE A 199 6.51 0.37 16.48
N SER A 200 5.59 0.69 17.38
CA SER A 200 4.36 -0.11 17.58
C SER A 200 3.30 0.25 16.55
N ILE A 201 2.40 -0.69 16.21
CA ILE A 201 1.26 -0.41 15.32
C ILE A 201 -0.02 -0.39 16.16
N LEU A 202 -0.71 0.73 16.19
CA LEU A 202 -2.01 0.87 16.84
C LEU A 202 -3.08 0.24 15.97
N ASP A 203 -3.88 -0.65 16.55
CA ASP A 203 -5.11 -1.07 15.90
C ASP A 203 -6.20 0.00 16.05
N ARG A 204 -7.40 -0.28 15.52
CA ARG A 204 -8.50 0.68 15.59
C ARG A 204 -8.96 0.93 17.03
N GLY A 205 -9.01 -0.11 17.86
CA GLY A 205 -9.40 0.02 19.27
C GLY A 205 -8.38 0.86 20.04
N ASP A 206 -7.10 0.57 19.85
CA ASP A 206 -6.01 1.33 20.48
C ASP A 206 -6.02 2.81 20.05
N SER A 207 -6.25 3.06 18.75
CA SER A 207 -6.37 4.43 18.20
C SER A 207 -7.56 5.18 18.81
N GLU A 208 -8.70 4.49 18.97
CA GLU A 208 -9.89 5.07 19.61
C GLU A 208 -9.65 5.36 21.10
N ASP A 209 -8.96 4.48 21.81
CA ASP A 209 -8.66 4.67 23.23
C ASP A 209 -7.66 5.80 23.45
N LEU A 210 -6.65 5.92 22.59
CA LEU A 210 -5.71 7.04 22.62
C LEU A 210 -6.41 8.39 22.33
N MET A 211 -7.27 8.43 21.31
CA MET A 211 -8.11 9.61 21.02
C MET A 211 -9.02 9.96 22.19
N ALA A 212 -9.60 8.98 22.86
CA ALA A 212 -10.47 9.21 24.02
C ALA A 212 -9.69 9.79 25.21
N SER A 213 -8.49 9.27 25.48
CA SER A 213 -7.60 9.79 26.53
C SER A 213 -7.27 11.25 26.29
N LEU A 214 -6.77 11.56 25.09
CA LEU A 214 -6.37 12.93 24.71
C LEU A 214 -7.54 13.90 24.73
N ARG A 215 -8.72 13.47 24.27
CA ARG A 215 -9.94 14.28 24.34
C ARG A 215 -10.27 14.67 25.79
N ASN A 216 -10.13 13.75 26.73
CA ASN A 216 -10.37 14.03 28.15
C ASN A 216 -9.25 14.91 28.73
N GLU A 217 -7.98 14.66 28.39
CA GLU A 217 -6.84 15.49 28.82
C GLU A 217 -6.97 16.96 28.37
N LEU A 218 -7.59 17.20 27.20
CA LEU A 218 -7.86 18.53 26.66
C LEU A 218 -9.17 19.15 27.17
N GLY A 219 -9.94 18.47 28.02
CA GLY A 219 -11.24 18.94 28.51
C GLY A 219 -12.33 19.07 27.43
N LEU A 220 -12.15 18.41 26.27
CA LEU A 220 -13.07 18.52 25.14
C LEU A 220 -14.38 17.77 25.41
N GLY A 221 -15.46 18.54 25.60
CA GLY A 221 -16.80 18.03 25.92
C GLY A 221 -17.22 18.14 27.38
N GLU A 222 -16.42 18.79 28.23
CA GLU A 222 -16.74 19.05 29.64
C GLU A 222 -17.68 20.26 29.84
N THR A 223 -17.72 21.17 28.89
CA THR A 223 -18.46 22.46 28.94
C THR A 223 -19.97 22.33 28.70
N GLY A 224 -20.55 21.15 28.94
CA GLY A 224 -21.99 20.87 28.80
C GLY A 224 -22.48 20.62 27.37
N ARG A 225 -21.66 20.90 26.35
CA ARG A 225 -21.92 20.56 24.94
C ARG A 225 -21.28 19.22 24.58
N ARG A 226 -22.00 18.38 23.82
CA ARG A 226 -21.56 17.02 23.49
C ARG A 226 -20.52 17.03 22.37
N PHE A 227 -19.26 16.76 22.71
CA PHE A 227 -18.19 16.54 21.73
C PHE A 227 -18.32 15.16 21.05
N PRO A 228 -17.78 14.97 19.82
CA PRO A 228 -17.81 13.68 19.13
C PRO A 228 -17.22 12.51 19.94
N LYS A 229 -17.77 11.31 19.70
CA LYS A 229 -17.28 10.07 20.33
C LYS A 229 -15.95 9.65 19.70
N LYS A 230 -15.13 8.90 20.45
CA LYS A 230 -13.82 8.41 20.01
C LYS A 230 -13.81 7.78 18.60
N GLY A 231 -14.76 6.90 18.29
CA GLY A 231 -14.86 6.29 16.97
C GLY A 231 -15.23 7.28 15.85
N THR A 232 -15.95 8.35 16.16
CA THR A 232 -16.21 9.45 15.22
C THR A 232 -14.96 10.28 15.01
N CYS A 233 -14.22 10.62 16.09
CA CYS A 233 -12.94 11.34 15.97
C CYS A 233 -11.94 10.57 15.09
N VAL A 234 -11.76 9.27 15.34
CA VAL A 234 -10.90 8.41 14.51
C VAL A 234 -11.39 8.34 13.06
N ALA A 235 -12.71 8.24 12.83
CA ALA A 235 -13.24 8.20 11.47
C ALA A 235 -13.03 9.53 10.70
N ILE A 236 -13.15 10.68 11.37
CA ILE A 236 -12.86 11.98 10.79
C ILE A 236 -11.36 12.09 10.48
N TYR A 237 -10.49 11.80 11.45
CA TYR A 237 -9.03 11.82 11.28
C TYR A 237 -8.60 10.94 10.11
N SER A 238 -9.04 9.68 10.12
CA SER A 238 -8.71 8.70 9.09
C SER A 238 -9.18 9.16 7.71
N ARG A 239 -10.39 9.74 7.61
CA ARG A 239 -10.86 10.29 6.34
C ARG A 239 -9.96 11.42 5.88
N VAL A 240 -9.62 12.38 6.74
CA VAL A 240 -8.72 13.49 6.38
C VAL A 240 -7.40 12.98 5.82
N VAL A 241 -6.77 12.01 6.49
CA VAL A 241 -5.48 11.44 6.04
C VAL A 241 -5.62 10.72 4.70
N ASN A 242 -6.61 9.83 4.56
CA ASN A 242 -6.79 9.02 3.35
C ASN A 242 -7.28 9.80 2.14
N THR A 243 -8.03 10.89 2.33
CA THR A 243 -8.48 11.75 1.22
C THR A 243 -7.52 12.89 0.94
N GLN A 244 -6.54 13.16 1.82
CA GLN A 244 -5.62 14.28 1.73
C GLN A 244 -6.35 15.64 1.55
N THR A 245 -7.56 15.75 2.08
CA THR A 245 -8.38 16.98 2.06
C THR A 245 -8.31 17.71 3.38
N SER A 246 -8.90 18.90 3.48
CA SER A 246 -8.89 19.61 4.76
C SER A 246 -9.85 19.03 5.80
N LEU A 247 -9.56 19.23 7.09
CA LEU A 247 -10.48 18.90 8.19
C LEU A 247 -11.83 19.60 7.99
N ARG A 248 -11.79 20.88 7.60
CA ARG A 248 -12.99 21.68 7.29
C ARG A 248 -13.84 21.02 6.20
N GLU A 249 -13.25 20.70 5.06
CA GLU A 249 -13.97 20.07 3.94
C GLU A 249 -14.54 18.70 4.35
N VAL A 250 -13.78 17.89 5.09
CA VAL A 250 -14.26 16.59 5.57
C VAL A 250 -15.47 16.76 6.49
N ILE A 251 -15.43 17.71 7.42
CA ILE A 251 -16.55 17.98 8.31
C ILE A 251 -17.75 18.47 7.50
N GLU A 252 -17.58 19.45 6.61
CA GLU A 252 -18.67 20.02 5.80
C GLU A 252 -19.40 18.96 4.95
N HIS A 253 -18.66 18.03 4.34
CA HIS A 253 -19.24 17.06 3.39
C HIS A 253 -19.69 15.73 4.02
N ALA A 254 -19.04 15.30 5.10
CA ALA A 254 -19.23 13.95 5.64
C ALA A 254 -19.65 13.90 7.10
N PHE A 255 -19.35 14.94 7.88
CA PHE A 255 -19.67 15.01 9.30
C PHE A 255 -20.24 16.39 9.68
N PRO A 256 -21.26 16.92 8.97
CA PRO A 256 -21.71 18.30 9.14
C PRO A 256 -22.24 18.60 10.55
N TRP A 257 -22.71 17.57 11.27
CA TRP A 257 -23.12 17.69 12.68
C TRP A 257 -21.95 17.94 13.66
N CYS A 258 -20.70 17.86 13.21
CA CYS A 258 -19.50 18.20 13.97
C CYS A 258 -18.95 19.60 13.62
N ALA A 259 -19.68 20.42 12.86
CA ALA A 259 -19.21 21.72 12.36
C ALA A 259 -18.76 22.66 13.48
N GLU A 260 -19.49 22.72 14.59
CA GLU A 260 -19.14 23.58 15.72
C GLU A 260 -18.08 22.97 16.65
N ASP A 261 -17.53 21.79 16.32
CA ASP A 261 -16.40 21.14 17.01
C ASP A 261 -15.10 21.22 16.19
N LEU A 262 -15.08 21.95 15.07
CA LEU A 262 -13.96 22.01 14.13
C LEU A 262 -12.62 22.32 14.80
N ASP A 263 -12.57 23.37 15.63
CA ASP A 263 -11.33 23.82 16.27
C ASP A 263 -10.84 22.79 17.31
N GLY A 264 -11.74 22.29 18.15
CA GLY A 264 -11.41 21.25 19.13
C GLY A 264 -10.99 19.92 18.49
N LEU A 265 -11.54 19.57 17.33
CA LEU A 265 -11.07 18.41 16.55
C LEU A 265 -9.67 18.64 15.98
N GLY A 266 -9.36 19.87 15.55
CA GLY A 266 -8.01 20.25 15.11
C GLY A 266 -6.98 20.10 16.22
N GLU A 267 -7.29 20.63 17.41
CA GLU A 267 -6.44 20.49 18.61
C GLU A 267 -6.25 19.03 19.02
N LEU A 268 -7.32 18.24 19.03
CA LEU A 268 -7.28 16.82 19.34
C LEU A 268 -6.39 16.04 18.36
N PHE A 269 -6.47 16.34 17.06
CA PHE A 269 -5.69 15.63 16.04
C PHE A 269 -4.21 16.00 16.07
N ALA A 270 -3.88 17.26 16.38
CA ALA A 270 -2.51 17.67 16.63
C ALA A 270 -1.93 16.91 17.82
N ALA A 271 -2.64 16.89 18.95
CA ALA A 271 -2.22 16.17 20.14
C ALA A 271 -2.10 14.65 19.90
N TYR A 272 -2.95 14.08 19.04
CA TYR A 272 -2.90 12.67 18.65
C TYR A 272 -1.62 12.32 17.89
N VAL A 273 -1.18 13.18 16.95
CA VAL A 273 0.07 12.94 16.23
C VAL A 273 1.29 13.15 17.12
N ASP A 274 1.31 14.20 17.92
CA ASP A 274 2.40 14.44 18.89
C ASP A 274 2.54 13.25 19.84
N ARG A 275 1.42 12.71 20.33
CA ARG A 275 1.39 11.56 21.24
C ARG A 275 1.90 10.28 20.56
N LYS A 276 1.52 10.04 19.30
CA LYS A 276 2.02 8.90 18.52
C LYS A 276 3.53 8.98 18.30
N GLU A 277 4.05 10.17 18.01
CA GLU A 277 5.48 10.41 17.82
C GLU A 277 6.28 10.10 19.10
N VAL A 278 5.86 10.66 20.24
CA VAL A 278 6.50 10.44 21.55
C VAL A 278 6.48 8.97 21.96
N GLN A 279 5.40 8.25 21.65
CA GLN A 279 5.28 6.82 21.96
C GLN A 279 5.95 5.91 20.92
N HIS A 280 6.49 6.48 19.84
CA HIS A 280 7.01 5.75 18.69
C HIS A 280 6.01 4.70 18.18
N CYS A 281 4.75 5.10 18.01
CA CYS A 281 3.70 4.26 17.47
C CYS A 281 3.08 4.89 16.22
N LEU A 282 2.60 4.03 15.32
CA LEU A 282 1.94 4.41 14.07
C LEU A 282 0.58 3.72 14.02
N ASP A 283 -0.43 4.38 13.48
CA ASP A 283 -1.67 3.71 13.08
C ASP A 283 -1.60 3.22 11.62
N PHE A 284 -2.67 2.59 11.14
CA PHE A 284 -2.71 2.06 9.78
C PHE A 284 -2.62 3.15 8.70
N ASP A 285 -3.14 4.35 8.96
CA ASP A 285 -3.13 5.44 7.99
C ASP A 285 -1.70 6.00 7.88
N ASP A 286 -1.01 6.14 9.01
CA ASP A 286 0.39 6.58 9.06
C ASP A 286 1.32 5.67 8.22
N LEU A 287 1.08 4.35 8.24
CA LEU A 287 1.88 3.43 7.42
C LEU A 287 1.85 3.81 5.94
N LEU A 288 0.71 4.26 5.43
CA LEU A 288 0.53 4.66 4.04
C LEU A 288 0.95 6.11 3.77
N VAL A 289 1.11 6.94 4.79
CA VAL A 289 1.70 8.27 4.64
C VAL A 289 3.22 8.15 4.60
N PHE A 290 3.82 7.47 5.58
CA PHE A 290 5.27 7.38 5.70
C PHE A 290 5.93 6.50 4.64
N TRP A 291 5.19 5.58 3.98
CA TRP A 291 5.80 4.80 2.89
C TRP A 291 6.10 5.64 1.63
N GLU A 292 5.45 6.80 1.43
CA GLU A 292 5.70 7.70 0.29
C GLU A 292 6.97 8.53 0.53
N ALA A 293 7.33 8.66 1.80
CA ALA A 293 8.50 9.37 2.30
C ALA A 293 9.80 8.54 2.23
N CYS A 294 9.70 7.21 2.02
CA CYS A 294 10.83 6.28 1.95
C CYS A 294 11.23 5.95 0.50
#